data_AF-A0A8X6Y3P4-F1
#
_entry.id   AF-A0A8X6Y3P4-F1
#
_cell.length_a   1.000
_cell.length_b   1.000
_cell.length_c   1.000
_cell.angle_alpha   90.00
_cell.angle_beta   90.00
_cell.angle_gamma   90.00
#
_symmetry.space_group_name_H-M   'P 1'
#
loop_
_entity.id
_entity.type
_entity.pdbx_description
1 polymer ?
#
loop_
_entity_poly.entity_id
_entity_poly.type
_entity_poly.pdbx_seq_one_letter_code
_entity_poly.pdbx_strand_id
1 'polypeptide(L)'
;LKEPLHCTGKTSPICLPTKKMYKTGQKIFVAGWGRTKSEPGSEGTRLLREGVMKEVEAKKCMRPSVPKKTIHQYHCAVGTNQSSCKVFITFIS
;
A
#
# COMPACT_ATOMS: atom_id res chain seq x y z
N LEU A 1 -3.26 0.28 -20.67
CA LEU A 1 -4.64 -0.07 -21.04
C LEU A 1 -4.71 -0.10 -22.57
N LYS A 2 -5.50 -0.99 -23.17
CA LYS A 2 -5.66 -1.01 -24.65
C LYS A 2 -6.51 0.17 -25.15
N GLU A 3 -7.40 0.68 -24.31
CA GLU A 3 -8.30 1.81 -24.59
C GLU A 3 -8.41 2.71 -23.34
N PRO A 4 -8.81 3.99 -23.49
CA PRO A 4 -9.03 4.89 -22.36
C PRO A 4 -10.13 4.39 -21.41
N LEU A 5 -9.91 4.57 -20.10
CA LEU A 5 -10.91 4.24 -19.09
C LEU A 5 -11.85 5.44 -18.86
N HIS A 6 -13.15 5.24 -19.01
CA HIS A 6 -14.14 6.26 -18.66
C HIS A 6 -14.41 6.29 -17.15
N CYS A 7 -14.44 7.50 -16.58
CA CYS A 7 -14.79 7.70 -15.18
C CYS A 7 -16.30 7.52 -14.97
N THR A 8 -16.67 6.80 -13.92
CA THR A 8 -18.06 6.47 -13.54
C THR A 8 -18.19 6.50 -12.03
N GLY A 9 -19.38 6.20 -11.49
CA GLY A 9 -19.55 6.01 -10.04
C GLY A 9 -18.70 4.88 -9.42
N LYS A 10 -18.08 4.01 -10.23
CA LYS A 10 -17.22 2.90 -9.77
C LYS A 10 -15.77 3.01 -10.23
N THR A 11 -15.44 3.98 -11.08
CA THR A 11 -14.11 4.15 -11.68
C THR A 11 -13.70 5.61 -11.60
N SER A 12 -12.61 5.88 -10.86
CA SER A 12 -12.03 7.21 -10.75
C SER A 12 -10.52 7.08 -10.48
N PRO A 13 -9.67 7.94 -11.06
CA PRO A 13 -8.24 7.95 -10.75
C PRO A 13 -7.98 8.41 -9.31
N ILE A 14 -6.82 8.01 -8.78
CA ILE A 14 -6.31 8.52 -7.50
C ILE A 14 -5.50 9.80 -7.74
N CYS A 15 -5.53 10.72 -6.78
CA CYS A 15 -4.70 11.91 -6.82
C CYS A 15 -3.22 11.56 -6.59
N LEU A 16 -2.35 12.12 -7.42
CA LEU A 16 -0.91 12.04 -7.20
C LEU A 16 -0.47 13.05 -6.13
N PRO A 17 0.44 12.67 -5.21
CA PRO A 17 0.96 13.58 -4.22
C PRO A 17 1.80 14.70 -4.88
N THR A 18 1.48 15.96 -4.59
CA THR A 18 2.23 17.13 -5.09
C THR A 18 3.48 17.44 -4.26
N LYS A 19 3.56 16.89 -3.05
CA LYS A 19 4.67 17.05 -2.10
C LYS A 19 4.95 15.73 -1.41
N LYS A 20 6.13 15.59 -0.81
CA LYS A 20 6.46 14.44 0.06
C LYS A 20 5.41 14.32 1.17
N MET A 21 4.70 13.19 1.20
CA MET A 21 3.60 12.93 2.15
C MET A 21 4.04 12.24 3.44
N TYR A 22 5.35 12.24 3.76
CA TYR A 22 5.86 11.61 4.98
C TYR A 22 5.34 12.31 6.23
N LYS A 23 4.33 11.71 6.87
CA LYS A 23 3.86 12.09 8.21
C LYS A 23 3.77 10.86 9.08
N THR A 24 4.81 10.64 9.89
CA THR A 24 4.80 9.58 10.91
C THR A 24 3.54 9.70 11.76
N GLY A 25 2.85 8.58 11.91
CA GLY A 25 1.62 8.49 12.68
C GLY A 25 0.34 8.79 11.90
N GLN A 26 0.44 9.19 10.63
CA GLN A 26 -0.73 9.38 9.77
C GLN A 26 -1.45 8.05 9.54
N LYS A 27 -2.78 8.09 9.62
CA LYS A 27 -3.66 6.99 9.24
C LYS A 27 -3.69 6.90 7.71
N ILE A 28 -3.41 5.72 7.18
CA ILE A 28 -3.46 5.42 5.74
C ILE A 28 -4.34 4.19 5.50
N PHE A 29 -4.83 4.05 4.27
CA PHE A 29 -5.67 2.92 3.87
C PHE A 29 -4.95 2.09 2.81
N VAL A 30 -5.08 0.78 2.92
CA VAL A 30 -4.70 -0.16 1.86
C VAL A 30 -5.94 -0.93 1.46
N ALA A 31 -6.12 -1.18 0.17
CA ALA A 31 -7.24 -1.95 -0.33
C ALA A 31 -6.78 -2.98 -1.37
N GLY A 32 -7.43 -4.14 -1.42
CA GLY A 32 -7.14 -5.15 -2.43
C GLY A 32 -7.85 -6.48 -2.20
N TRP A 33 -7.50 -7.43 -3.07
CA TRP A 33 -8.05 -8.79 -3.11
C TRP A 33 -7.03 -9.85 -2.69
N GLY A 34 -5.98 -9.43 -1.97
CA GLY A 34 -4.91 -10.30 -1.51
C GLY A 34 -5.40 -11.42 -0.58
N ARG A 35 -4.49 -12.33 -0.25
CA ARG A 35 -4.76 -13.40 0.72
C ARG A 35 -5.21 -12.81 2.05
N THR A 36 -6.30 -13.35 2.59
CA THR A 36 -6.82 -12.96 3.92
C THR A 36 -6.43 -13.95 5.01
N LYS A 37 -5.82 -15.08 4.64
CA LYS A 37 -5.34 -16.09 5.56
C LYS A 37 -3.85 -16.32 5.36
N SER A 38 -3.20 -16.74 6.44
CA SER A 38 -1.74 -16.94 6.47
C SER A 38 -1.32 -18.29 5.92
N GLU A 39 -2.26 -19.20 5.64
CA GLU A 39 -1.92 -20.54 5.17
C GLU A 39 -1.25 -20.52 3.79
N PRO A 40 -0.17 -21.30 3.60
CA PRO A 40 0.43 -21.53 2.29
C PRO A 40 -0.62 -22.05 1.30
N GLY A 41 -0.66 -21.48 0.10
CA GLY A 41 -1.61 -21.87 -0.94
C GLY A 41 -3.02 -21.30 -0.78
N SER A 42 -3.30 -20.51 0.26
CA SER A 42 -4.59 -19.80 0.35
C SER A 42 -4.78 -18.86 -0.84
N GLU A 43 -5.98 -18.88 -1.41
CA GLU A 43 -6.36 -17.98 -2.49
C GLU A 43 -6.64 -16.56 -1.97
N GLY A 44 -6.59 -15.61 -2.89
CA GLY A 44 -7.11 -14.26 -2.64
C GLY A 44 -8.62 -14.27 -2.40
N THR A 45 -9.14 -13.17 -1.90
CA THR A 45 -10.59 -13.02 -1.67
C THR A 45 -11.29 -12.49 -2.93
N ARG A 46 -12.53 -12.90 -3.19
CA ARG A 46 -13.38 -12.33 -4.25
C ARG A 46 -14.00 -10.98 -3.86
N LEU A 47 -13.94 -10.63 -2.58
CA LEU A 47 -14.49 -9.38 -2.05
C LEU A 47 -13.35 -8.39 -1.83
N LEU A 48 -13.52 -7.15 -2.29
CA LEU A 48 -12.55 -6.09 -1.98
C LEU A 48 -12.50 -5.89 -0.46
N ARG A 49 -11.28 -5.87 0.08
CA ARG A 49 -11.04 -5.60 1.50
C ARG A 49 -10.25 -4.31 1.65
N GLU A 50 -10.49 -3.62 2.76
CA GLU A 50 -9.75 -2.46 3.21
C GLU A 50 -9.03 -2.80 4.53
N GLY A 51 -7.82 -2.29 4.68
CA GLY A 51 -7.06 -2.30 5.93
C GLY A 51 -6.63 -0.89 6.31
N VAL A 52 -6.86 -0.52 7.58
CA VAL A 52 -6.36 0.71 8.19
C VAL A 52 -4.93 0.55 8.76
N MET A 53 -3.97 1.27 8.19
CA MET A 53 -2.58 1.25 8.65
C MET A 53 -2.17 2.60 9.25
N LYS A 54 -1.07 2.60 9.99
CA LYS A 54 -0.42 3.81 10.51
C LYS A 54 0.97 3.92 9.92
N GLU A 55 1.28 5.07 9.33
CA GLU A 55 2.62 5.34 8.80
C GLU A 55 3.65 5.41 9.94
N VAL A 56 4.81 4.80 9.73
CA VAL A 56 5.90 4.73 10.69
C VAL A 56 7.22 5.10 10.03
N GLU A 57 8.18 5.52 10.86
CA GLU A 57 9.53 5.78 10.38
C GLU A 57 10.16 4.53 9.76
N ALA A 58 10.84 4.70 8.62
CA ALA A 58 11.45 3.61 7.88
C ALA A 58 12.42 2.75 8.72
N LYS A 59 13.09 3.35 9.71
CA LYS A 59 13.96 2.62 10.64
C LYS A 59 13.24 1.58 11.51
N LYS A 60 11.91 1.69 11.68
CA LYS A 60 11.11 0.77 12.51
C LYS A 60 10.68 -0.50 11.77
N CYS A 61 10.65 -0.48 10.45
CA CYS A 61 10.12 -1.55 9.59
C CYS A 61 11.19 -2.16 8.67
N MET A 62 12.25 -1.40 8.36
CA MET A 62 13.25 -1.83 7.39
C MET A 62 14.30 -2.71 8.04
N ARG A 63 14.71 -3.72 7.29
CA ARG A 63 15.84 -4.57 7.69
C ARG A 63 17.15 -3.77 7.60
N PRO A 64 18.13 -4.02 8.48
CA PRO A 64 19.45 -3.38 8.42
C PRO A 64 20.19 -3.56 7.09
N SER A 65 19.83 -4.59 6.32
CA SER A 65 20.39 -4.89 4.99
C SER A 65 19.93 -3.93 3.89
N VAL A 66 18.91 -3.09 4.12
CA VAL A 66 18.45 -2.09 3.15
C VAL A 66 19.45 -0.93 3.11
N PRO A 67 20.03 -0.57 1.94
CA PRO A 67 20.97 0.54 1.84
C PRO A 67 20.35 1.86 2.33
N LYS A 68 21.07 2.59 3.19
CA LYS A 68 20.59 3.87 3.75
C LYS A 68 20.17 4.90 2.68
N LYS A 69 20.80 4.84 1.49
CA LYS A 69 20.50 5.72 0.36
C LYS A 69 19.12 5.46 -0.25
N THR A 70 18.60 4.24 -0.18
CA THR A 70 17.29 3.86 -0.76
C THR A 70 16.14 3.96 0.23
N ILE A 71 16.41 4.12 1.53
CA ILE A 71 15.40 4.23 2.59
C ILE A 71 14.33 5.30 2.26
N HIS A 72 14.74 6.43 1.68
CA HIS A 72 13.85 7.54 1.30
C HIS A 72 12.90 7.23 0.13
N GLN A 73 13.02 6.07 -0.51
CA GLN A 73 12.15 5.64 -1.62
C GLN A 73 10.96 4.82 -1.14
N TYR A 74 10.94 4.44 0.13
CA TYR A 74 9.88 3.61 0.69
C TYR A 74 9.08 4.39 1.72
N HIS A 75 7.80 4.07 1.80
CA HIS A 75 6.93 4.40 2.92
C HIS A 75 6.70 3.12 3.71
N CYS A 76 6.69 3.24 5.02
CA CYS A 76 6.40 2.13 5.90
C CYS A 76 5.14 2.37 6.68
N ALA A 77 4.32 1.33 6.79
CA ALA A 77 3.13 1.39 7.59
C ALA A 77 2.89 0.05 8.29
N VAL A 78 2.25 0.13 9.45
CA VAL A 78 1.90 -1.03 10.26
C VAL A 78 0.40 -1.04 10.54
N GLY A 79 -0.19 -2.23 10.52
CA GLY A 79 -1.58 -2.45 10.89
C GLY A 79 -1.72 -2.90 12.34
N THR A 80 -2.87 -2.62 12.94
CA THR A 80 -3.25 -3.20 14.23
C THR A 80 -4.10 -4.43 13.97
N ASN A 81 -3.62 -5.62 14.37
CA ASN A 81 -4.31 -6.91 14.17
C ASN A 81 -4.62 -7.27 12.70
N GLN A 82 -3.86 -6.69 11.76
CA GLN A 82 -3.98 -6.98 10.34
C GLN A 82 -2.62 -6.78 9.67
N SER A 83 -2.44 -7.39 8.51
CA SER A 83 -1.21 -7.30 7.72
C SER A 83 -1.53 -7.21 6.23
N SER A 84 -0.63 -6.61 5.47
CA SER A 84 -0.65 -6.61 4.01
C SER A 84 0.43 -7.56 3.49
N CYS A 85 0.08 -8.45 2.57
CA CYS A 85 1.03 -9.43 2.03
C CYS A 85 2.05 -8.80 1.06
N LYS A 86 1.59 -8.00 0.10
CA LYS A 86 2.41 -7.15 -0.80
C LYS A 86 1.57 -5.96 -1.26
N VAL A 87 2.16 -4.76 -1.26
CA VAL A 87 1.51 -3.55 -1.79
C VAL A 87 2.39 -3.02 -2.92
N PHE A 88 1.84 -2.96 -4.13
CA PHE A 88 2.49 -2.34 -5.29
C PHE A 88 1.73 -1.06 -5.63
N ILE A 89 2.42 0.07 -5.57
CA ILE A 89 1.91 1.34 -6.09
C ILE A 89 2.81 1.69 -7.28
N THR A 90 2.29 1.49 -8.49
CA THR A 90 2.98 1.93 -9.71
C THR A 90 2.48 3.34 -10.04
N PHE A 91 3.39 4.31 -10.02
CA PHE A 91 3.12 5.64 -10.55
C PHE A 91 3.29 5.57 -12.06
N ILE A 92 2.22 5.82 -12.81
CA ILE A 92 2.30 6.02 -14.26
C ILE A 92 2.62 7.50 -14.45
N SER A 93 3.86 7.79 -14.87
CA SER A 93 4.30 9.11 -15.33
C SER A 93 4.28 9.17 -16.84
#